data_AF-A0A8H7UHL7-F1
#
_entry.id   AF-A0A8H7UHL7-F1
#
_cell.length_a   1.000
_cell.length_b   1.000
_cell.length_c   1.000
_cell.angle_alpha   90.00
_cell.angle_beta   90.00
_cell.angle_gamma   90.00
#
_symmetry.space_group_name_H-M   'P 1'
#
loop_
_entity.id
_entity.type
_entity.pdbx_description
1 polymer ?
#
loop_
_entity_poly.entity_id
_entity_poly.type
_entity_poly.pdbx_seq_one_letter_code
_entity_poly.pdbx_strand_id
1 'polypeptide(L)'
;MTEINGHAGDFDSLPYVDRQLELEGMKEKVDLLIEQEMRRISRKDRVQLPKDITLFKDDPVLSSEWARTSKQKPMATLDISRYDVAPPAGKDKQSVEAWQAAVDNSKAQLESQTLRLFNLELLQKYGSNAWKVHNFQLEGQLKQLKYNVEEKKKEISELNKQRKFEQTEGGTTLRNLESKWSDLVSQTLQVEVACAALENELEELKRYENSLNN
;
A
#
# COMPACT_ATOMS: atom_id res chain seq x y z
N MET A 1 33.52 -0.41 -9.51
CA MET A 1 32.39 -1.37 -9.49
C MET A 1 32.75 -2.43 -8.46
N THR A 2 32.49 -2.13 -7.19
CA THR A 2 32.62 -3.10 -6.12
C THR A 2 31.41 -4.01 -6.21
N GLU A 3 31.64 -5.25 -6.63
CA GLU A 3 30.69 -6.35 -6.50
C GLU A 3 30.36 -6.49 -5.02
N ILE A 4 29.17 -6.03 -4.67
CA ILE A 4 28.56 -6.33 -3.38
C ILE A 4 28.02 -7.75 -3.51
N ASN A 5 28.93 -8.74 -3.54
CA ASN A 5 28.61 -10.13 -3.19
C ASN A 5 28.39 -10.20 -1.67
N GLY A 6 27.40 -9.44 -1.20
CA GLY A 6 26.73 -9.77 0.04
C GLY A 6 25.64 -10.76 -0.35
N HIS A 7 25.66 -11.96 0.23
CA HIS A 7 24.41 -12.63 0.53
C HIS A 7 23.61 -11.62 1.36
N ALA A 8 22.77 -10.82 0.67
CA ALA A 8 21.85 -9.90 1.29
C ALA A 8 21.05 -10.75 2.27
N GLY A 9 21.20 -10.48 3.57
CA GLY A 9 20.73 -11.33 4.64
C GLY A 9 19.37 -11.94 4.32
N ASP A 10 19.39 -13.24 4.04
CA ASP A 10 18.20 -14.08 3.94
C ASP A 10 17.57 -14.07 5.32
N PHE A 11 16.61 -13.16 5.50
CA PHE A 11 15.53 -13.42 6.45
C PHE A 11 14.78 -14.63 5.87
N ASP A 12 15.28 -15.83 6.20
CA ASP A 12 14.79 -17.11 5.70
C ASP A 12 13.47 -17.44 6.40
N SER A 13 12.42 -16.76 5.95
CA SER A 13 11.05 -17.22 6.10
C SER A 13 10.59 -17.64 4.72
N LEU A 14 10.07 -18.86 4.60
CA LEU A 14 9.64 -19.46 3.34
C LEU A 14 8.10 -19.52 3.30
N PRO A 15 7.37 -18.42 3.00
CA PRO A 15 5.90 -18.39 3.00
C PRO A 15 5.22 -19.57 2.27
N TYR A 16 5.79 -20.08 1.18
CA TYR A 16 5.21 -21.20 0.43
C TYR A 16 5.45 -22.58 1.08
N VAL A 17 6.39 -22.69 2.01
CA VAL A 17 6.76 -23.91 2.75
C VAL A 17 6.26 -23.88 4.19
N ASP A 18 6.40 -22.73 4.87
CA ASP A 18 6.11 -22.50 6.30
C ASP A 18 4.63 -22.30 6.59
N ARG A 19 3.80 -23.31 6.27
CA ARG A 19 2.35 -23.28 6.53
C ARG A 19 1.98 -23.27 8.02
N GLN A 20 2.95 -23.47 8.90
CA GLN A 20 2.75 -23.47 10.36
C GLN A 20 2.32 -22.09 10.88
N LEU A 21 2.66 -21.01 10.17
CA LEU A 21 2.22 -19.66 10.50
C LEU A 21 0.73 -19.42 10.20
N GLU A 22 0.11 -20.26 9.36
CA GLU A 22 -1.32 -20.20 9.02
C GLU A 22 -2.20 -20.90 10.08
N LEU A 23 -1.60 -21.55 11.08
CA LEU A 23 -2.32 -22.20 12.17
C LEU A 23 -3.03 -21.17 13.06
N GLU A 24 -4.28 -21.47 13.44
CA GLU A 24 -5.10 -20.61 14.30
C GLU A 24 -4.40 -20.34 15.65
N GLY A 25 -4.34 -19.07 16.05
CA GLY A 25 -3.69 -18.62 17.29
C GLY A 25 -2.17 -18.46 17.23
N MET A 26 -1.46 -18.89 16.17
CA MET A 26 -0.01 -18.67 16.06
C MET A 26 0.31 -17.19 15.84
N LYS A 27 -0.47 -16.51 14.99
CA LYS A 27 -0.34 -15.08 14.75
C LYS A 27 -0.51 -14.25 16.04
N GLU A 28 -1.51 -14.57 16.85
CA GLU A 28 -1.76 -13.87 18.12
C GLU A 28 -0.61 -14.02 19.11
N LYS A 29 -0.02 -15.23 19.19
CA LYS A 29 1.18 -15.48 20.01
C LYS A 29 2.38 -14.66 19.53
N VAL A 30 2.61 -14.63 18.22
CA VAL A 30 3.70 -13.85 17.62
C VAL A 30 3.49 -12.35 17.86
N ASP A 31 2.28 -11.85 17.64
CA ASP A 31 1.92 -10.44 17.88
C ASP A 31 2.14 -10.05 19.35
N LEU A 32 1.78 -10.92 20.30
CA LEU A 32 2.01 -10.70 21.73
C LEU A 32 3.50 -10.63 22.07
N LEU A 33 4.33 -11.50 21.49
CA LEU A 33 5.79 -11.47 21.68
C LEU A 33 6.40 -10.19 21.07
N ILE A 34 5.94 -9.78 19.88
CA ILE A 34 6.35 -8.52 19.25
C ILE A 34 5.99 -7.35 20.15
N GLU A 35 4.79 -7.33 20.72
CA GLU A 35 4.38 -6.28 21.65
C GLU A 35 5.26 -6.23 22.90
N GLN A 36 5.62 -7.37 23.48
CA GLN A 36 6.51 -7.43 24.63
C GLN A 36 7.88 -6.84 24.32
N GLU A 37 8.46 -7.19 23.17
CA GLU A 37 9.74 -6.62 22.74
C GLU A 37 9.62 -5.14 22.39
N MET A 38 8.52 -4.72 21.75
CA MET A 38 8.24 -3.31 21.48
C MET A 38 8.08 -2.48 22.76
N ARG A 39 7.69 -3.07 23.89
CA ARG A 39 7.63 -2.41 25.20
C ARG A 39 9.02 -2.27 25.84
N ARG A 40 9.93 -3.21 25.58
CA ARG A 40 11.32 -3.22 26.08
C ARG A 40 12.21 -2.29 25.28
N ILE A 41 11.99 -2.20 23.97
CA ILE A 41 12.78 -1.35 23.07
C ILE A 41 12.34 0.11 23.21
N SER A 42 13.22 0.94 23.75
CA SER A 42 13.09 2.39 23.69
C SER A 42 13.22 2.86 22.24
N ARG A 43 12.10 3.23 21.61
CA ARG A 43 12.01 3.66 20.20
C ARG A 43 12.86 4.92 19.93
N LYS A 44 14.16 4.77 19.67
CA LYS A 44 15.04 5.88 19.26
C LYS A 44 14.97 6.17 17.77
N ASP A 45 14.62 5.18 16.96
CA ASP A 45 14.62 5.29 15.49
C ASP A 45 13.20 5.24 14.91
N ARG A 46 12.29 6.09 15.41
CA ARG A 46 11.10 6.38 14.60
C ARG A 46 11.59 7.15 13.37
N VAL A 47 11.45 6.54 12.19
CA VAL A 47 11.51 7.25 10.90
C VAL A 47 10.74 8.55 11.11
N GLN A 48 11.43 9.68 11.00
CA GLN A 48 10.77 10.98 10.97
C GLN A 48 9.99 11.00 9.65
N LEU A 49 8.78 10.46 9.66
CA LEU A 49 7.83 10.77 8.59
C LEU A 49 7.80 12.29 8.53
N PRO A 50 8.01 12.90 7.35
CA PRO A 50 7.90 14.33 7.19
C PRO A 50 6.59 14.78 7.84
N LYS A 51 6.72 15.49 8.97
CA LYS A 51 5.57 16.04 9.66
C LYS A 51 5.04 17.14 8.76
N ASP A 52 3.78 17.00 8.40
CA ASP A 52 2.98 17.94 7.62
C ASP A 52 3.58 18.32 6.27
N ILE A 53 3.21 17.55 5.24
CA ILE A 53 3.37 18.00 3.85
C ILE A 53 2.46 19.21 3.68
N THR A 54 3.06 20.40 3.63
CA THR A 54 2.34 21.61 3.24
C THR A 54 2.07 21.51 1.74
N LEU A 55 0.84 21.13 1.40
CA LEU A 55 0.37 21.10 0.02
C LEU A 55 0.23 22.54 -0.51
N PHE A 56 0.48 22.71 -1.81
CA PHE A 56 0.27 23.98 -2.53
C PHE A 56 1.12 25.16 -2.03
N LYS A 57 2.40 24.93 -1.69
CA LYS A 57 3.33 26.01 -1.27
C LYS A 57 3.40 27.16 -2.29
N ASP A 58 3.37 26.83 -3.58
CA ASP A 58 3.60 27.77 -4.67
C ASP A 58 2.33 28.52 -5.10
N ASP A 59 1.14 28.06 -4.66
CA ASP A 59 -0.14 28.67 -5.00
C ASP A 59 -0.86 29.17 -3.73
N PRO A 60 -0.82 30.48 -3.47
CA PRO A 60 -1.48 31.09 -2.32
C PRO A 60 -2.99 30.83 -2.27
N VAL A 61 -3.65 30.71 -3.43
CA VAL A 61 -5.09 30.47 -3.51
C VAL A 61 -5.40 29.06 -3.04
N LEU A 62 -4.72 28.06 -3.60
CA LEU A 62 -4.91 26.66 -3.21
C LEU A 62 -4.50 26.38 -1.77
N SER A 63 -3.43 27.04 -1.28
CA SER A 63 -3.02 26.96 0.12
C SER A 63 -4.11 27.52 1.07
N SER A 64 -4.72 28.64 0.71
CA SER A 64 -5.81 29.24 1.50
C SER A 64 -7.07 28.37 1.51
N GLU A 65 -7.42 27.76 0.38
CA GLU A 65 -8.56 26.83 0.25
C GLU A 65 -8.31 25.52 1.00
N TRP A 66 -7.07 25.02 0.99
CA TRP A 66 -6.64 23.88 1.80
C TRP A 66 -6.75 24.18 3.30
N ALA A 67 -6.35 25.38 3.73
CA ALA A 67 -6.50 25.83 5.11
C ALA A 67 -7.99 26.03 5.51
N ARG A 68 -8.86 26.44 4.59
CA ARG A 68 -10.32 26.52 4.80
C ARG A 68 -10.94 25.14 4.95
N THR A 69 -10.58 24.23 4.05
CA THR A 69 -11.12 22.85 3.98
C THR A 69 -10.67 22.01 5.17
N SER A 70 -9.40 22.12 5.57
CA SER A 70 -8.88 21.47 6.78
C SER A 70 -9.60 21.92 8.06
N LYS A 71 -10.11 23.16 8.08
CA LYS A 71 -10.95 23.72 9.16
C LYS A 71 -12.45 23.44 8.98
N GLN A 72 -12.84 22.63 7.97
CA GLN A 72 -14.23 22.31 7.63
C GLN A 72 -15.15 23.53 7.50
N LYS A 73 -14.60 24.69 7.12
CA LYS A 73 -15.41 25.89 6.91
C LYS A 73 -16.09 25.79 5.55
N PRO A 74 -17.43 25.92 5.46
CA PRO A 74 -18.12 25.93 4.17
C PRO A 74 -17.65 27.09 3.30
N MET A 75 -17.71 26.92 1.98
CA MET A 75 -17.38 27.98 1.03
C MET A 75 -18.45 29.06 1.07
N ALA A 76 -18.08 30.32 0.81
CA ALA A 76 -19.08 31.36 0.60
C ALA A 76 -19.99 30.96 -0.57
N THR A 77 -21.29 31.11 -0.39
CA THR A 77 -22.25 30.89 -1.46
C THR A 77 -21.99 31.88 -2.58
N LEU A 78 -21.97 31.40 -3.82
CA LEU A 78 -21.87 32.28 -4.99
C LEU A 78 -23.05 33.25 -4.96
N ASP A 79 -22.77 34.53 -5.12
CA ASP A 79 -23.82 35.53 -5.23
C ASP A 79 -24.46 35.44 -6.62
N ILE A 80 -25.67 34.88 -6.65
CA ILE A 80 -26.45 34.73 -7.88
C ILE A 80 -27.31 35.99 -8.13
N SER A 81 -27.41 36.92 -7.17
CA SER A 81 -28.26 38.11 -7.29
C SER A 81 -27.85 39.01 -8.45
N ARG A 82 -26.58 38.98 -8.85
CA ARG A 82 -26.05 39.69 -10.03
C ARG A 82 -26.70 39.25 -11.35
N TYR A 83 -27.14 38.00 -11.44
CA TYR A 83 -27.78 37.44 -12.63
C TYR A 83 -29.28 37.69 -12.67
N ASP A 84 -29.85 38.23 -11.59
CA ASP A 84 -31.24 38.66 -11.56
C ASP A 84 -31.36 40.07 -12.14
N VAL A 85 -32.30 40.24 -13.07
CA VAL A 85 -32.62 41.55 -13.66
C VAL A 85 -33.85 42.09 -12.94
N ALA A 86 -33.68 42.36 -11.65
CA ALA A 86 -34.73 42.92 -10.82
C ALA A 86 -34.70 44.46 -10.88
N PRO A 87 -35.86 45.13 -10.96
CA PRO A 87 -35.92 46.58 -10.81
C PRO A 87 -35.57 46.98 -9.35
N PRO A 88 -35.04 48.19 -9.11
CA PRO A 88 -34.81 48.70 -7.76
C PRO A 88 -36.08 48.61 -6.90
N ALA A 89 -35.97 48.10 -5.66
CA ALA A 89 -37.09 47.89 -4.76
C ALA A 89 -37.09 48.90 -3.59
N GLY A 90 -38.26 49.17 -3.00
CA GLY A 90 -38.37 50.00 -1.81
C GLY A 90 -37.90 51.45 -2.00
N LYS A 91 -37.02 51.92 -1.11
CA LYS A 91 -36.48 53.31 -1.09
C LYS A 91 -35.59 53.63 -2.30
N ASP A 92 -35.02 52.60 -2.92
CA ASP A 92 -34.09 52.75 -4.04
C ASP A 92 -34.78 53.17 -5.35
N LYS A 93 -36.12 53.04 -5.43
CA LYS A 93 -36.90 53.54 -6.58
C LYS A 93 -36.82 55.05 -6.77
N GLN A 94 -36.54 55.79 -5.70
CA GLN A 94 -36.43 57.25 -5.74
C GLN A 94 -35.00 57.70 -6.07
N SER A 95 -34.03 56.77 -6.05
CA SER A 95 -32.63 57.06 -6.37
C SER A 95 -32.35 56.84 -7.85
N VAL A 96 -31.86 57.88 -8.52
CA VAL A 96 -31.45 57.82 -9.94
C VAL A 96 -30.26 56.87 -10.13
N GLU A 97 -29.37 56.81 -9.15
CA GLU A 97 -28.17 55.96 -9.18
C GLU A 97 -28.52 54.47 -9.18
N ALA A 98 -29.53 54.07 -8.39
CA ALA A 98 -29.99 52.69 -8.34
C ALA A 98 -30.63 52.24 -9.67
N TRP A 99 -31.36 53.14 -10.34
CA TRP A 99 -31.89 52.89 -11.68
C TRP A 99 -30.78 52.79 -12.74
N GLN A 100 -29.76 53.64 -12.65
CA GLN A 100 -28.61 53.58 -13.56
C GLN A 100 -27.86 52.25 -13.41
N ALA A 101 -27.59 51.82 -12.18
CA ALA A 101 -26.96 50.52 -11.91
C ALA A 101 -27.80 49.34 -12.42
N ALA A 102 -29.13 49.38 -12.25
CA ALA A 102 -30.03 48.34 -12.78
C ALA A 102 -30.03 48.30 -14.32
N VAL A 103 -30.00 49.45 -14.99
CA VAL A 103 -29.88 49.56 -16.45
C VAL A 103 -28.55 49.01 -16.94
N ASP A 104 -27.46 49.34 -16.26
CA ASP A 104 -26.12 48.86 -16.65
C ASP A 104 -25.98 47.35 -16.41
N ASN A 105 -26.56 46.81 -15.33
CA ASN A 105 -26.68 45.36 -15.15
C ASN A 105 -27.50 44.71 -16.28
N SER A 106 -28.64 45.29 -16.65
CA SER A 106 -29.50 44.78 -17.73
C SER A 106 -28.77 44.73 -19.07
N LYS A 107 -28.00 45.78 -19.40
CA LYS A 107 -27.16 45.82 -20.61
C LYS A 107 -26.08 44.74 -20.58
N ALA A 108 -25.38 44.58 -19.45
CA ALA A 108 -24.38 43.55 -19.29
C ALA A 108 -24.97 42.14 -19.45
N GLN A 109 -26.18 41.90 -18.93
CA GLN A 109 -26.88 40.62 -19.11
C GLN A 109 -27.30 40.39 -20.55
N LEU A 110 -27.78 41.41 -21.26
CA LEU A 110 -28.11 41.29 -22.68
C LEU A 110 -26.90 40.82 -23.50
N GLU A 111 -25.75 41.47 -23.33
CA GLU A 111 -24.50 41.07 -24.00
C GLU A 111 -24.05 39.66 -23.60
N SER A 112 -24.21 39.29 -22.32
CA SER A 112 -23.92 37.93 -21.85
C SER A 112 -24.80 36.87 -22.52
N GLN A 113 -26.10 37.15 -22.70
CA GLN A 113 -27.01 36.25 -23.43
C GLN A 113 -26.66 36.17 -24.92
N THR A 114 -26.30 37.28 -25.56
CA THR A 114 -25.83 37.28 -26.95
C THR A 114 -24.60 36.38 -27.12
N LEU A 115 -23.60 36.51 -26.23
CA LEU A 115 -22.42 35.64 -26.24
C LEU A 115 -22.79 34.17 -25.97
N ARG A 116 -23.74 33.92 -25.07
CA ARG A 116 -24.23 32.57 -24.79
C ARG A 116 -24.87 31.94 -26.03
N LEU A 117 -25.67 32.69 -26.78
CA LEU A 117 -26.26 32.21 -28.04
C LEU A 117 -25.18 31.83 -29.04
N PHE A 118 -24.18 32.68 -29.24
CA PHE A 118 -23.04 32.38 -30.11
C PHE A 118 -22.28 31.11 -29.68
N ASN A 119 -22.03 30.95 -28.37
CA ASN A 119 -21.40 29.75 -27.83
C ASN A 119 -22.26 28.49 -28.02
N LEU A 120 -23.59 28.61 -27.90
CA LEU A 120 -24.52 27.51 -28.13
C LEU A 120 -24.57 27.13 -29.62
N GLU A 121 -24.53 28.09 -30.53
CA GLU A 121 -24.42 27.82 -31.97
C GLU A 121 -23.12 27.08 -32.30
N LEU A 122 -22.00 27.49 -31.69
CA LEU A 122 -20.73 26.80 -31.84
C LEU A 122 -20.78 25.37 -31.28
N LEU A 123 -21.39 25.20 -30.10
CA LEU A 123 -21.58 23.90 -29.48
C LEU A 123 -22.51 23.00 -30.31
N GLN A 124 -23.57 23.55 -30.89
CA GLN A 124 -24.47 22.80 -31.77
C GLN A 124 -23.74 22.31 -33.02
N LYS A 125 -22.85 23.15 -33.58
CA LYS A 125 -22.10 22.83 -34.79
C LYS A 125 -20.96 21.83 -34.56
N TYR A 126 -20.19 22.00 -33.48
CA TYR A 126 -18.95 21.22 -33.26
C TYR A 126 -18.98 20.29 -32.05
N GLY A 127 -19.90 20.49 -31.11
CA GLY A 127 -19.94 19.80 -29.83
C GLY A 127 -20.04 18.28 -29.97
N SER A 128 -20.91 17.78 -30.85
CA SER A 128 -21.06 16.33 -31.08
C SER A 128 -19.76 15.68 -31.57
N ASN A 129 -19.08 16.31 -32.53
CA ASN A 129 -17.83 15.79 -33.08
C ASN A 129 -16.68 15.90 -32.08
N ALA A 130 -16.58 17.02 -31.36
CA ALA A 130 -15.59 17.20 -30.30
C ALA A 130 -15.76 16.15 -29.20
N TRP A 131 -16.99 15.85 -28.79
CA TRP A 131 -17.28 14.81 -27.81
C TRP A 131 -16.86 13.43 -28.31
N LYS A 132 -17.17 13.07 -29.57
CA LYS A 132 -16.73 11.79 -30.15
C LYS A 132 -15.22 11.65 -30.17
N VAL A 133 -14.49 12.70 -30.54
CA VAL A 133 -13.01 12.69 -30.52
C VAL A 133 -12.49 12.52 -29.10
N HIS A 134 -13.05 13.25 -28.14
CA HIS A 134 -12.69 13.12 -26.73
C HIS A 134 -12.96 11.70 -26.20
N ASN A 135 -14.11 11.11 -26.55
CA ASN A 135 -14.44 9.73 -26.19
C ASN A 135 -13.45 8.72 -26.78
N PHE A 136 -13.08 8.88 -28.07
CA PHE A 136 -12.05 8.06 -28.70
C PHE A 136 -10.69 8.16 -27.99
N GLN A 137 -10.28 9.37 -27.59
CA GLN A 137 -9.05 9.58 -26.82
C GLN A 137 -9.12 8.89 -25.44
N LEU A 138 -10.24 9.00 -24.74
CA LEU A 138 -10.47 8.32 -23.47
C LEU A 138 -10.43 6.80 -23.61
N GLU A 139 -11.03 6.25 -24.66
CA GLU A 139 -10.96 4.81 -24.96
C GLU A 139 -9.52 4.35 -25.21
N GLY A 140 -8.73 5.16 -25.93
CA GLY A 140 -7.30 4.92 -26.13
C GLY A 140 -6.51 4.89 -24.83
N GLN A 141 -6.70 5.88 -23.96
CA GLN A 141 -6.06 5.94 -22.65
C GLN A 141 -6.47 4.76 -21.76
N LEU A 142 -7.76 4.42 -21.75
CA LEU A 142 -8.29 3.29 -21.00
C LEU A 142 -7.67 1.96 -21.48
N LYS A 143 -7.50 1.78 -22.80
CA LYS A 143 -6.86 0.60 -23.37
C LYS A 143 -5.39 0.49 -22.94
N GLN A 144 -4.65 1.60 -22.96
CA GLN A 144 -3.26 1.63 -22.48
C GLN A 144 -3.17 1.30 -20.99
N LEU A 145 -4.04 1.89 -20.17
CA LEU A 145 -4.05 1.61 -18.73
C LEU A 145 -4.37 0.14 -18.44
N LYS A 146 -5.37 -0.44 -19.13
CA LYS A 146 -5.69 -1.87 -19.02
C LYS A 146 -4.52 -2.76 -19.41
N TYR A 147 -3.81 -2.41 -20.48
CA TYR A 147 -2.62 -3.14 -20.90
C TYR A 147 -1.53 -3.11 -19.83
N ASN A 148 -1.21 -1.94 -19.29
CA ASN A 148 -0.19 -1.79 -18.25
C ASN A 148 -0.55 -2.58 -16.98
N VAL A 149 -1.83 -2.56 -16.57
CA VAL A 149 -2.30 -3.35 -15.42
C VAL A 149 -2.10 -4.84 -15.67
N GLU A 150 -2.43 -5.32 -16.86
CA GLU A 150 -2.29 -6.75 -17.20
C GLU A 150 -0.82 -7.17 -17.30
N GLU A 151 0.03 -6.31 -17.86
CA GLU A 151 1.48 -6.49 -17.88
C GLU A 151 2.05 -6.60 -16.45
N LYS A 152 1.70 -5.67 -15.55
CA LYS A 152 2.13 -5.75 -14.15
C LYS A 152 1.62 -6.97 -13.42
N LYS A 153 0.39 -7.42 -13.69
CA LYS A 153 -0.12 -8.68 -13.14
C LYS A 153 0.69 -9.88 -13.64
N LYS A 154 1.11 -9.90 -14.90
CA LYS A 154 1.97 -10.96 -15.45
C LYS A 154 3.34 -10.96 -14.81
N GLU A 155 3.97 -9.78 -14.67
CA GLU A 155 5.25 -9.64 -13.96
C GLU A 155 5.15 -10.17 -12.52
N ILE A 156 4.12 -9.78 -11.77
CA ILE A 156 3.89 -10.26 -10.39
C ILE A 156 3.68 -11.78 -10.37
N SER A 157 2.89 -12.32 -11.30
CA SER A 157 2.63 -13.75 -11.40
C SER A 157 3.92 -14.53 -11.67
N GLU A 158 4.74 -14.07 -12.60
CA GLU A 158 6.00 -14.71 -12.95
C GLU A 158 6.99 -14.70 -11.78
N LEU A 159 7.10 -13.55 -11.11
CA LEU A 159 7.93 -13.40 -9.92
C LEU A 159 7.45 -14.35 -8.80
N ASN A 160 6.14 -14.43 -8.56
CA ASN A 160 5.59 -15.36 -7.57
C ASN A 160 5.81 -16.83 -7.93
N LYS A 161 5.76 -17.19 -9.22
CA LYS A 161 6.13 -18.55 -9.66
C LYS A 161 7.59 -18.84 -9.38
N GLN A 162 8.49 -17.92 -9.71
CA GLN A 162 9.93 -18.06 -9.45
C GLN A 162 10.19 -18.22 -7.95
N ARG A 163 9.65 -17.32 -7.11
CA ARG A 163 9.73 -17.43 -5.65
C ARG A 163 9.21 -18.77 -5.14
N LYS A 164 8.07 -19.24 -5.65
CA LYS A 164 7.51 -20.53 -5.24
C LYS A 164 8.43 -21.68 -5.62
N PHE A 165 9.04 -21.64 -6.80
CA PHE A 165 10.00 -22.65 -7.24
C PHE A 165 11.23 -22.68 -6.32
N GLU A 166 11.89 -21.54 -6.13
CA GLU A 166 13.07 -21.40 -5.27
C GLU A 166 12.79 -21.85 -3.83
N GLN A 167 11.66 -21.43 -3.25
CA GLN A 167 11.29 -21.83 -1.89
C GLN A 167 10.94 -23.32 -1.80
N THR A 168 10.30 -23.90 -2.82
CA THR A 168 9.98 -25.35 -2.80
C THR A 168 11.25 -26.17 -2.91
N GLU A 169 12.21 -25.76 -3.75
CA GLU A 169 13.52 -26.39 -3.86
C GLU A 169 14.27 -26.30 -2.52
N GLY A 170 14.41 -25.09 -1.96
CA GLY A 170 14.98 -24.87 -0.63
C GLY A 170 14.31 -25.72 0.45
N GLY A 171 12.98 -25.76 0.48
CA GLY A 171 12.21 -26.57 1.44
C GLY A 171 12.44 -28.08 1.29
N THR A 172 12.67 -28.59 0.08
CA THR A 172 13.04 -30.01 -0.10
C THR A 172 14.45 -30.29 0.40
N THR A 173 15.41 -29.39 0.17
CA THR A 173 16.76 -29.52 0.73
C THR A 173 16.76 -29.47 2.26
N LEU A 174 15.97 -28.58 2.86
CA LEU A 174 15.81 -28.46 4.31
C LEU A 174 15.26 -29.76 4.92
N ARG A 175 14.19 -30.33 4.35
CA ARG A 175 13.62 -31.61 4.80
C ARG A 175 14.61 -32.77 4.70
N ASN A 176 15.39 -32.81 3.62
CA ASN A 176 16.42 -33.84 3.46
C ASN A 176 17.53 -33.71 4.51
N LEU A 177 17.94 -32.48 4.85
CA LEU A 177 18.91 -32.22 5.90
C LEU A 177 18.35 -32.55 7.29
N GLU A 178 17.08 -32.22 7.55
CA GLU A 178 16.38 -32.56 8.80
C GLU A 178 16.28 -34.08 8.99
N SER A 179 15.91 -34.82 7.94
CA SER A 179 15.89 -36.30 7.98
C SER A 179 17.27 -36.87 8.27
N LYS A 180 18.32 -36.42 7.55
CA LYS A 180 19.69 -36.87 7.80
C LYS A 180 20.17 -36.56 9.21
N TRP A 181 19.80 -35.39 9.73
CA TRP A 181 20.11 -34.99 11.09
C TRP A 181 19.41 -35.90 12.10
N SER A 182 18.11 -36.16 11.93
CA SER A 182 17.35 -37.09 12.79
C SER A 182 17.92 -38.51 12.75
N ASP A 183 18.29 -38.99 11.56
CA ASP A 183 18.90 -40.31 11.38
C ASP A 183 20.25 -40.39 12.08
N LEU A 184 21.10 -39.35 11.94
CA LEU A 184 22.40 -39.30 12.59
C LEU A 184 22.27 -39.28 14.11
N VAL A 185 21.36 -38.47 14.66
CA VAL A 185 21.07 -38.42 16.10
C VAL A 185 20.59 -39.79 16.61
N SER A 186 19.68 -40.43 15.87
CA SER A 186 19.18 -41.78 16.21
C SER A 186 20.30 -42.82 16.18
N GLN A 187 21.17 -42.78 15.17
CA GLN A 187 22.33 -43.68 15.06
C GLN A 187 23.34 -43.45 16.19
N THR A 188 23.67 -42.21 16.51
CA THR A 188 24.56 -41.89 17.65
C THR A 188 23.97 -42.41 18.96
N LEU A 189 22.68 -42.19 19.20
CA LEU A 189 22.00 -42.71 20.39
C LEU A 189 22.02 -44.24 20.45
N GLN A 190 21.78 -44.92 19.33
CA GLN A 190 21.86 -46.39 19.26
C GLN A 190 23.27 -46.90 19.58
N VAL A 191 24.31 -46.23 19.09
CA VAL A 191 25.70 -46.56 19.39
C VAL A 191 26.01 -46.33 20.87
N GLU A 192 25.59 -45.21 21.44
CA GLU A 192 25.79 -44.93 22.88
C GLU A 192 25.11 -45.99 23.77
N VAL A 193 23.89 -46.41 23.43
CA VAL A 193 23.18 -47.47 24.17
C VAL A 193 23.90 -48.82 24.03
N ALA A 194 24.38 -49.16 22.83
CA ALA A 194 25.13 -50.40 22.62
C ALA A 194 26.48 -50.41 23.36
N CYS A 195 27.20 -49.28 23.38
CA CYS A 195 28.42 -49.12 24.16
C CYS A 195 28.15 -49.29 25.66
N ALA A 196 27.11 -48.64 26.19
CA ALA A 196 26.75 -48.77 27.60
C ALA A 196 26.38 -50.22 27.98
N ALA A 197 25.69 -50.96 27.10
CA ALA A 197 25.37 -52.36 27.32
C ALA A 197 26.62 -53.24 27.36
N LEU A 198 27.54 -53.07 26.39
CA LEU A 198 28.81 -53.81 26.34
C LEU A 198 29.72 -53.48 27.52
N GLU A 199 29.75 -52.22 27.98
CA GLU A 199 30.49 -51.82 29.17
C GLU A 199 29.94 -52.52 30.43
N ASN A 200 28.62 -52.66 30.54
CA ASN A 200 27.99 -53.39 31.64
C ASN A 200 28.33 -54.89 31.59
N GLU A 201 28.27 -55.53 30.43
CA GLU A 201 28.68 -56.93 30.25
C GLU A 201 30.16 -57.14 30.59
N LEU A 202 31.04 -56.21 30.19
CA LEU A 202 32.47 -56.24 30.54
C LEU A 202 32.70 -56.08 32.04
N GLU A 203 31.92 -55.23 32.73
CA GLU A 203 31.97 -55.13 34.18
C GLU A 203 31.54 -56.43 34.86
N GLU A 204 30.46 -57.06 34.41
CA GLU A 204 30.00 -58.34 34.94
C GLU A 204 31.05 -59.45 34.77
N LEU A 205 31.68 -59.53 33.58
CA LEU A 205 32.75 -60.49 33.31
C LEU A 205 33.98 -60.23 34.18
N LYS A 206 34.39 -58.96 34.38
CA LYS A 206 35.49 -58.62 35.30
C LYS A 206 35.18 -58.98 36.74
N ARG A 207 33.92 -58.80 37.19
CA ARG A 207 33.49 -59.23 38.53
C ARG A 207 33.57 -60.75 38.67
N TYR A 208 33.18 -61.49 37.62
CA TYR A 208 33.28 -62.95 37.59
C TYR A 208 34.75 -63.42 37.63
N GLU A 209 35.65 -62.86 36.81
CA GLU A 209 37.08 -63.19 36.81
C GLU A 209 37.73 -62.95 38.19
N ASN A 210 37.43 -61.81 38.82
CA ASN A 210 37.92 -61.49 40.16
C ASN A 210 37.39 -62.45 41.24
N SER A 211 36.24 -63.10 41.00
CA SER A 211 35.70 -64.14 41.89
C SER A 211 36.34 -65.52 41.69
N LEU A 212 36.93 -65.78 40.52
CA LEU A 212 37.71 -67.01 40.26
C LEU A 212 39.17 -66.91 40.70
N ASN A 213 39.72 -65.69 40.72
CA ASN A 213 41.10 -65.42 41.14
C ASN A 213 41.26 -65.18 42.65
N ASN A 214 40.17 -65.23 43.43
CA ASN A 214 40.16 -65.31 44.90
C ASN A 214 39.74 -66.70 45.35
#